data_AF-A0A9D9AEN7-F1
#
_entry.id   AF-A0A9D9AEN7-F1
#
_cell.length_a   1.000
_cell.length_b   1.000
_cell.length_c   1.000
_cell.angle_alpha   90.00
_cell.angle_beta   90.00
_cell.angle_gamma   90.00
#
_symmetry.space_group_name_H-M   'P 1'
#
loop_
_entity.id
_entity.type
_entity.pdbx_description
1 polymer ?
#
loop_
_entity_poly.entity_id
_entity_poly.type
_entity_poly.pdbx_seq_one_letter_code
_entity_poly.pdbx_strand_id
1 'polypeptide(L)'
;MTSETREARYSRGLELLRRIGGAYFDNPVVDLSEIFADFTRLTVEFPYGDVLSRPGLDIPVRQLCTVSMLLANGNAQPQLRFHISGFLNSGGKPDEIVELLFLSTAILGFPATVNAIGLVRSIFAERDLEFLPIEPETGDGTGRGSSGRQMLERVLAGDAESYFKRFSDAAPDLAQLSIEFEFGDALSRAGLDHKVKLLAVIGMLSASGNRADALRLHLEGALANGVTQEEIIELFIQLSVYCGFPAAVNAMAVAQSVFADGARPLRFDYPVRDKSESRTDRLERGSTLLAKSSAASGDAVVRSFEDIAPDLGRMIVEHSYGEVFSRGGIDLKTRELSACAALAAIGTATMETPLRVHINAALNVGAGQDEIVETLLNLAPYVGYPAVQQAIGIAAEEFARSERSPQ
;
A
#
# COMPACT_ATOMS: atom_id res chain seq x y z
N MET A 1 -33.21 -22.00 11.69
CA MET A 1 -32.04 -21.28 12.25
C MET A 1 -32.06 -21.45 13.75
N THR A 2 -31.29 -22.40 14.28
CA THR A 2 -30.99 -22.44 15.73
C THR A 2 -30.16 -21.20 16.04
N SER A 3 -30.67 -20.32 16.91
CA SER A 3 -29.94 -19.14 17.38
C SER A 3 -28.68 -19.64 18.11
N GLU A 4 -27.52 -19.46 17.51
CA GLU A 4 -26.23 -19.76 18.15
C GLU A 4 -26.09 -18.95 19.45
N THR A 5 -25.59 -19.58 20.51
CA THR A 5 -25.43 -18.88 21.80
C THR A 5 -24.26 -17.90 21.73
N ARG A 6 -24.36 -16.81 22.49
CA ARG A 6 -23.27 -15.84 22.66
C ARG A 6 -21.96 -16.51 23.10
N GLU A 7 -22.05 -17.48 24.00
CA GLU A 7 -20.91 -18.23 24.51
C GLU A 7 -20.19 -19.03 23.42
N ALA A 8 -20.93 -19.59 22.46
CA ALA A 8 -20.34 -20.29 21.31
C ALA A 8 -19.56 -19.32 20.40
N ARG A 9 -20.13 -18.15 20.10
CA ARG A 9 -19.47 -17.10 19.30
C ARG A 9 -18.17 -16.62 19.96
N TYR A 10 -18.23 -16.32 21.26
CA TYR A 10 -17.05 -15.89 22.03
C TYR A 10 -15.97 -16.99 22.06
N SER A 11 -16.36 -18.25 22.32
CA SER A 11 -15.41 -19.37 22.39
C SER A 11 -14.69 -19.59 21.06
N ARG A 12 -15.43 -19.57 19.95
CA ARG A 12 -14.86 -19.65 18.59
C ARG A 12 -13.94 -18.48 18.28
N GLY A 13 -14.37 -17.26 18.64
CA GLY A 13 -13.56 -16.07 18.46
C GLY A 13 -12.26 -16.12 19.25
N LEU A 14 -12.30 -16.58 20.49
CA LEU A 14 -11.12 -16.71 21.35
C LEU A 14 -10.16 -17.79 20.85
N GLU A 15 -10.68 -18.92 20.35
CA GLU A 15 -9.86 -19.95 19.71
C GLU A 15 -9.11 -19.40 18.49
N LEU A 16 -9.84 -18.70 17.60
CA LEU A 16 -9.23 -18.12 16.42
C LEU A 16 -8.23 -17.01 16.77
N LEU A 17 -8.57 -16.16 17.74
CA LEU A 17 -7.68 -15.11 18.22
C LEU A 17 -6.38 -15.71 18.78
N ARG A 18 -6.44 -16.81 19.54
CA ARG A 18 -5.24 -17.53 20.01
C ARG A 18 -4.39 -18.05 18.85
N ARG A 19 -5.03 -18.60 17.82
CA ARG A 19 -4.32 -19.08 16.63
C ARG A 19 -3.60 -17.95 15.89
N ILE A 20 -4.28 -16.82 15.70
CA ILE A 20 -3.72 -15.64 15.01
C ILE A 20 -2.66 -14.96 15.88
N GLY A 21 -2.96 -14.67 17.14
CA GLY A 21 -2.06 -13.91 18.00
C GLY A 21 -0.87 -14.70 18.56
N GLY A 22 -0.95 -16.05 18.57
CA GLY A 22 0.12 -16.89 19.11
C GLY A 22 0.41 -16.56 20.57
N ALA A 23 1.69 -16.35 20.90
CA ALA A 23 2.10 -15.96 22.26
C ALA A 23 1.61 -14.57 22.70
N TYR A 24 1.11 -13.75 21.78
CA TYR A 24 0.69 -12.36 22.01
C TYR A 24 -0.81 -12.15 21.75
N PHE A 25 -1.61 -13.22 21.80
CA PHE A 25 -3.05 -13.17 21.46
C PHE A 25 -3.87 -12.33 22.42
N ASP A 26 -3.36 -12.10 23.61
CA ASP A 26 -3.98 -11.37 24.69
C ASP A 26 -3.72 -9.87 24.60
N ASN A 27 -2.69 -9.40 23.89
CA ASN A 27 -2.42 -7.96 23.67
C ASN A 27 -3.66 -7.17 23.22
N PRO A 28 -4.47 -7.59 22.23
CA PRO A 28 -5.66 -6.84 21.82
C PRO A 28 -6.82 -6.87 22.82
N VAL A 29 -6.76 -7.73 23.86
CA VAL A 29 -7.89 -8.08 24.73
C VAL A 29 -7.65 -7.66 26.17
N VAL A 30 -6.44 -7.88 26.71
CA VAL A 30 -6.05 -7.54 28.07
C VAL A 30 -6.07 -6.03 28.27
N ASP A 31 -5.42 -5.29 27.37
CA ASP A 31 -5.36 -3.82 27.40
C ASP A 31 -6.75 -3.17 27.37
N LEU A 32 -7.73 -3.79 26.69
CA LEU A 32 -9.10 -3.29 26.59
C LEU A 32 -9.97 -3.71 27.77
N SER A 33 -9.68 -4.85 28.41
CA SER A 33 -10.56 -5.45 29.43
C SER A 33 -10.60 -4.65 30.73
N GLU A 34 -9.51 -3.96 31.07
CA GLU A 34 -9.39 -3.17 32.29
C GLU A 34 -10.29 -1.92 32.29
N ILE A 35 -10.62 -1.40 31.10
CA ILE A 35 -11.36 -0.14 30.94
C ILE A 35 -12.71 -0.36 30.24
N PHE A 36 -12.80 -1.33 29.31
CA PHE A 36 -13.96 -1.60 28.47
C PHE A 36 -14.21 -3.11 28.29
N ALA A 37 -14.60 -3.79 29.37
CA ALA A 37 -14.89 -5.24 29.35
C ALA A 37 -15.92 -5.66 28.28
N ASP A 38 -16.96 -4.86 28.03
CA ASP A 38 -17.95 -5.18 26.99
C ASP A 38 -17.40 -5.02 25.57
N PHE A 39 -16.51 -4.04 25.35
CA PHE A 39 -15.85 -3.85 24.06
C PHE A 39 -14.87 -5.00 23.78
N THR A 40 -14.14 -5.45 24.81
CA THR A 40 -13.28 -6.63 24.74
C THR A 40 -14.07 -7.85 24.27
N ARG A 41 -15.25 -8.07 24.88
CA ARG A 41 -16.17 -9.14 24.47
C ARG A 41 -16.60 -8.98 23.01
N LEU A 42 -17.03 -7.79 22.59
CA LEU A 42 -17.45 -7.52 21.21
C LEU A 42 -16.32 -7.76 20.20
N THR A 43 -15.09 -7.36 20.53
CA THR A 43 -13.90 -7.60 19.69
C THR A 43 -13.63 -9.09 19.50
N VAL A 44 -13.87 -9.92 20.51
CA VAL A 44 -13.72 -11.39 20.39
C VAL A 44 -14.90 -11.99 19.63
N GLU A 45 -16.13 -11.65 20.00
CA GLU A 45 -17.35 -12.25 19.42
C GLU A 45 -17.51 -11.93 17.93
N PHE A 46 -17.34 -10.67 17.52
CA PHE A 46 -17.70 -10.23 16.18
C PHE A 46 -16.54 -10.38 15.18
N PRO A 47 -15.42 -9.63 15.28
CA PRO A 47 -14.27 -9.80 14.40
C PRO A 47 -13.80 -11.26 14.29
N TYR A 48 -13.44 -11.90 15.40
CA TYR A 48 -12.87 -13.24 15.35
C TYR A 48 -13.96 -14.32 15.27
N GLY A 49 -15.02 -14.20 16.07
CA GLY A 49 -16.06 -15.22 16.18
C GLY A 49 -17.08 -15.23 15.04
N ASP A 50 -17.40 -14.11 14.39
CA ASP A 50 -18.42 -14.10 13.34
C ASP A 50 -17.85 -13.85 11.95
N VAL A 51 -16.72 -13.15 11.86
CA VAL A 51 -16.14 -12.71 10.58
C VAL A 51 -14.95 -13.57 10.18
N LEU A 52 -13.84 -13.51 10.91
CA LEU A 52 -12.61 -14.22 10.51
C LEU A 52 -12.71 -15.75 10.63
N SER A 53 -13.63 -16.28 11.44
CA SER A 53 -13.83 -17.73 11.56
C SER A 53 -14.66 -18.34 10.43
N ARG A 54 -15.17 -17.54 9.49
CA ARG A 54 -15.99 -18.02 8.38
C ARG A 54 -15.12 -18.85 7.42
N PRO A 55 -15.63 -19.96 6.84
CA PRO A 55 -14.80 -20.92 6.10
C PRO A 55 -14.47 -20.49 4.66
N GLY A 56 -15.04 -19.39 4.14
CA GLY A 56 -14.90 -19.03 2.72
C GLY A 56 -13.56 -18.43 2.30
N LEU A 57 -12.67 -18.12 3.25
CA LEU A 57 -11.26 -17.84 3.01
C LEU A 57 -10.43 -18.55 4.08
N ASP A 58 -9.32 -19.16 3.68
CA ASP A 58 -8.39 -19.75 4.64
C ASP A 58 -7.72 -18.66 5.51
N ILE A 59 -7.18 -19.07 6.66
CA ILE A 59 -6.64 -18.10 7.62
C ILE A 59 -5.41 -17.35 7.08
N PRO A 60 -4.40 -17.98 6.44
CA PRO A 60 -3.28 -17.24 5.85
C PRO A 60 -3.71 -16.16 4.86
N VAL A 61 -4.63 -16.47 3.92
CA VAL A 61 -5.16 -15.50 2.96
C VAL A 61 -5.94 -14.40 3.66
N ARG A 62 -6.76 -14.73 4.67
CA ARG A 62 -7.43 -13.70 5.50
C ARG A 62 -6.43 -12.75 6.14
N GLN A 63 -5.36 -13.28 6.74
CA GLN A 63 -4.35 -12.44 7.39
C GLN A 63 -3.63 -11.55 6.38
N LEU A 64 -3.23 -12.09 5.22
CA LEU A 64 -2.56 -11.29 4.18
C LEU A 64 -3.48 -10.18 3.64
N CYS A 65 -4.76 -10.47 3.41
CA CYS A 65 -5.76 -9.47 3.02
C CYS A 65 -5.99 -8.42 4.13
N THR A 66 -5.98 -8.82 5.40
CA THR A 66 -6.03 -7.85 6.52
C THR A 66 -4.81 -6.95 6.51
N VAL A 67 -3.61 -7.49 6.33
CA VAL A 67 -2.38 -6.71 6.22
C VAL A 67 -2.48 -5.72 5.05
N SER A 68 -2.97 -6.14 3.88
CA SER A 68 -3.13 -5.25 2.73
C SER A 68 -4.13 -4.09 2.99
N MET A 69 -5.26 -4.36 3.64
CA MET A 69 -6.23 -3.33 4.03
C MET A 69 -5.68 -2.37 5.10
N LEU A 70 -4.92 -2.88 6.06
CA LEU A 70 -4.31 -2.05 7.11
C LEU A 70 -3.16 -1.19 6.57
N LEU A 71 -2.40 -1.69 5.59
CA LEU A 71 -1.43 -0.89 4.83
C LEU A 71 -2.12 0.27 4.12
N ALA A 72 -3.25 0.01 3.45
CA ALA A 72 -4.04 1.04 2.78
C ALA A 72 -4.60 2.10 3.74
N ASN A 73 -4.98 1.71 4.95
CA ASN A 73 -5.47 2.64 5.98
C ASN A 73 -4.36 3.52 6.57
N GLY A 74 -3.14 2.99 6.74
CA GLY A 74 -1.94 3.74 7.14
C GLY A 74 -1.89 4.28 8.59
N ASN A 75 -2.95 4.09 9.39
CA ASN A 75 -3.04 4.65 10.76
C ASN A 75 -3.10 3.60 11.88
N ALA A 76 -3.30 2.33 11.55
CA ALA A 76 -3.53 1.26 12.53
C ALA A 76 -2.28 0.40 12.75
N GLN A 77 -1.15 1.03 13.10
CA GLN A 77 0.15 0.37 13.21
C GLN A 77 0.18 -0.81 14.21
N PRO A 78 -0.43 -0.72 15.41
CA PRO A 78 -0.50 -1.86 16.32
C PRO A 78 -1.25 -3.06 15.73
N GLN A 79 -2.34 -2.81 14.99
CA GLN A 79 -3.13 -3.85 14.34
C GLN A 79 -2.40 -4.42 13.12
N LEU A 80 -1.71 -3.59 12.35
CA LEU A 80 -0.87 -4.02 11.22
C LEU A 80 0.21 -4.98 11.73
N ARG A 81 0.89 -4.63 12.83
CA ARG A 81 1.86 -5.49 13.52
C ARG A 81 1.27 -6.82 13.95
N PHE A 82 0.10 -6.77 14.59
CA PHE A 82 -0.60 -7.95 15.07
C PHE A 82 -0.93 -8.90 13.90
N HIS A 83 -1.42 -8.37 12.79
CA HIS A 83 -1.82 -9.18 11.64
C HIS A 83 -0.66 -9.64 10.75
N ILE A 84 0.47 -8.92 10.68
CA ILE A 84 1.71 -9.46 10.09
C ILE A 84 2.19 -10.65 10.93
N SER A 85 2.22 -10.51 12.25
CA SER A 85 2.58 -11.62 13.14
C SER A 85 1.60 -12.79 13.02
N GLY A 86 0.31 -12.48 12.86
CA GLY A 86 -0.76 -13.45 12.68
C GLY A 86 -0.74 -14.20 11.36
N PHE A 87 -0.32 -13.54 10.28
CA PHE A 87 -0.05 -14.20 9.01
C PHE A 87 1.03 -15.27 9.16
N LEU A 88 2.16 -14.89 9.78
CA LEU A 88 3.27 -15.82 10.06
C LEU A 88 2.85 -16.96 11.01
N ASN A 89 2.06 -16.67 12.05
CA ASN A 89 1.53 -17.69 12.97
C ASN A 89 0.59 -18.69 12.28
N SER A 90 -0.02 -18.26 11.17
CA SER A 90 -0.97 -19.08 10.42
C SER A 90 -0.30 -19.94 9.34
N GLY A 91 1.03 -19.86 9.20
CA GLY A 91 1.81 -20.61 8.22
C GLY A 91 2.24 -19.79 7.00
N GLY A 92 1.93 -18.49 6.96
CA GLY A 92 2.47 -17.58 5.95
C GLY A 92 3.97 -17.37 6.12
N LYS A 93 4.65 -17.01 5.03
CA LYS A 93 6.11 -16.90 5.00
C LYS A 93 6.60 -15.45 4.98
N PRO A 94 7.80 -15.17 5.52
CA PRO A 94 8.38 -13.82 5.52
C PRO A 94 8.48 -13.16 4.13
N ASP A 95 8.84 -13.93 3.10
CA ASP A 95 8.95 -13.47 1.71
C ASP A 95 7.61 -12.99 1.14
N GLU A 96 6.51 -13.67 1.47
CA GLU A 96 5.16 -13.25 1.06
C GLU A 96 4.76 -11.87 1.61
N ILE A 97 5.20 -11.52 2.82
CA ILE A 97 4.98 -10.18 3.38
C ILE A 97 5.77 -9.14 2.59
N VAL A 98 7.03 -9.42 2.25
CA VAL A 98 7.86 -8.48 1.48
C VAL A 98 7.34 -8.33 0.05
N GLU A 99 6.84 -9.40 -0.57
CA GLU A 99 6.19 -9.30 -1.89
C GLU A 99 4.85 -8.57 -1.85
N LEU A 100 4.09 -8.65 -0.76
CA LEU A 100 2.93 -7.80 -0.54
C LEU A 100 3.33 -6.31 -0.47
N LEU A 101 4.47 -6.00 0.15
CA LEU A 101 5.00 -4.64 0.21
C LEU A 101 5.34 -4.10 -1.18
N PHE A 102 6.00 -4.88 -2.05
CA PHE A 102 6.21 -4.48 -3.45
C PHE A 102 4.90 -4.29 -4.21
N LEU A 103 3.92 -5.18 -4.02
CA LEU A 103 2.59 -5.00 -4.61
C LEU A 103 1.93 -3.69 -4.15
N SER A 104 2.14 -3.33 -2.88
CA SER A 104 1.55 -2.11 -2.31
C SER A 104 2.17 -0.83 -2.87
N THR A 105 3.41 -0.84 -3.42
CA THR A 105 3.98 0.37 -4.05
C THR A 105 3.19 0.79 -5.27
N ALA A 106 2.69 -0.18 -6.04
CA ALA A 106 1.87 0.04 -7.22
C ALA A 106 0.49 0.58 -6.88
N ILE A 107 -0.15 0.05 -5.83
CA ILE A 107 -1.55 0.36 -5.49
C ILE A 107 -1.68 1.56 -4.54
N LEU A 108 -0.77 1.68 -3.56
CA LEU A 108 -0.81 2.67 -2.48
C LEU A 108 0.28 3.73 -2.60
N GLY A 109 1.30 3.50 -3.43
CA GLY A 109 2.50 4.32 -3.52
C GLY A 109 3.60 3.91 -2.54
N PHE A 110 4.82 4.35 -2.82
CA PHE A 110 6.01 4.06 -2.00
C PHE A 110 5.89 4.45 -0.52
N PRO A 111 5.30 5.60 -0.12
CA PRO A 111 5.25 6.01 1.29
C PRO A 111 4.67 4.97 2.25
N ALA A 112 3.53 4.35 1.90
CA ALA A 112 2.90 3.32 2.71
C ALA A 112 3.82 2.09 2.87
N THR A 113 4.53 1.73 1.80
CA THR A 113 5.47 0.60 1.78
C THR A 113 6.70 0.86 2.64
N VAL A 114 7.32 2.04 2.46
CA VAL A 114 8.53 2.46 3.18
C VAL A 114 8.31 2.43 4.69
N ASN A 115 7.16 2.92 5.15
CA ASN A 115 6.84 2.88 6.58
C ASN A 115 6.70 1.44 7.11
N ALA A 116 6.06 0.56 6.34
CA ALA A 116 5.83 -0.82 6.74
C ALA A 116 7.12 -1.65 6.84
N ILE A 117 8.18 -1.33 6.10
CA ILE A 117 9.47 -2.06 6.20
C ILE A 117 10.07 -1.98 7.60
N GLY A 118 10.06 -0.81 8.23
CA GLY A 118 10.58 -0.66 9.59
C GLY A 118 9.84 -1.56 10.58
N LEU A 119 8.53 -1.66 10.41
CA LEU A 119 7.68 -2.56 11.19
C LEU A 119 8.02 -4.04 10.91
N VAL A 120 8.08 -4.45 9.65
CA VAL A 120 8.42 -5.82 9.25
C VAL A 120 9.79 -6.24 9.80
N ARG A 121 10.80 -5.38 9.68
CA ARG A 121 12.14 -5.61 10.24
C ARG A 121 12.11 -5.88 11.73
N SER A 122 11.37 -5.04 12.48
CA SER A 122 11.25 -5.23 13.93
C SER A 122 10.58 -6.56 14.28
N ILE A 123 9.56 -6.97 13.53
CA ILE A 123 8.88 -8.26 13.72
C ILE A 123 9.83 -9.42 13.41
N PHE A 124 10.60 -9.34 12.32
CA PHE A 124 11.53 -10.41 11.95
C PHE A 124 12.64 -10.57 12.99
N ALA A 125 13.21 -9.46 13.46
CA ALA A 125 14.24 -9.46 14.49
C ALA A 125 13.73 -10.01 15.84
N GLU A 126 12.54 -9.57 16.30
CA GLU A 126 11.94 -10.04 17.55
C GLU A 126 11.59 -11.53 17.54
N ARG A 127 11.37 -12.09 16.35
CA ARG A 127 11.00 -13.49 16.15
C ARG A 127 12.18 -14.38 15.75
N ASP A 128 13.38 -13.82 15.67
CA ASP A 128 14.61 -14.52 15.24
C ASP A 128 14.40 -15.25 13.90
N LEU A 129 13.73 -14.59 12.96
CA LEU A 129 13.44 -15.17 11.65
C LEU A 129 14.66 -15.02 10.74
N GLU A 130 15.21 -16.14 10.27
CA GLU A 130 16.13 -16.12 9.15
C GLU A 130 15.40 -15.67 7.89
N PHE A 131 15.72 -14.47 7.42
CA PHE A 131 15.19 -13.92 6.19
C PHE A 131 16.34 -13.51 5.28
N LEU A 132 16.30 -14.02 4.04
CA LEU A 132 17.22 -13.60 2.99
C LEU A 132 16.54 -12.49 2.20
N PRO A 133 17.15 -11.30 2.08
CA PRO A 133 16.60 -10.21 1.29
C PRO A 133 16.30 -10.66 -0.14
N ILE A 134 15.17 -10.21 -0.67
CA ILE A 134 14.81 -10.51 -2.06
C ILE A 134 15.67 -9.64 -2.97
N GLU A 135 16.59 -10.30 -3.67
CA GLU A 135 17.56 -9.64 -4.55
C GLU A 135 16.87 -8.96 -5.74
N PRO A 136 17.40 -7.80 -6.21
CA PRO A 136 16.90 -7.12 -7.39
C PRO A 136 16.92 -8.00 -8.64
N GLU A 137 15.94 -7.80 -9.52
CA GLU A 137 15.99 -8.44 -10.84
C GLU A 137 17.24 -8.01 -11.62
N THR A 138 17.89 -8.99 -12.28
CA THR A 138 19.14 -8.80 -13.03
C THR A 138 18.93 -8.30 -14.46
N GLY A 139 17.68 -8.21 -14.93
CA GLY A 139 17.35 -7.70 -16.25
C GLY A 139 17.69 -6.22 -16.43
N ASP A 140 17.96 -5.82 -17.67
CA ASP A 140 18.20 -4.40 -18.01
C ASP A 140 16.91 -3.55 -17.96
N GLY A 141 15.76 -4.17 -17.66
CA GLY A 141 14.44 -3.55 -17.51
C GLY A 141 13.82 -3.00 -18.80
N THR A 142 14.46 -3.18 -19.95
CA THR A 142 13.94 -2.69 -21.23
C THR A 142 12.68 -3.44 -21.67
N GLY A 143 12.47 -4.66 -21.15
CA GLY A 143 11.31 -5.51 -21.43
C GLY A 143 10.08 -5.23 -20.56
N ARG A 144 10.13 -4.30 -19.60
CA ARG A 144 9.03 -4.09 -18.63
C ARG A 144 7.70 -3.69 -19.28
N GLY A 145 7.71 -2.97 -20.41
CA GLY A 145 6.48 -2.66 -21.16
C GLY A 145 5.79 -3.93 -21.65
N SER A 146 6.56 -4.83 -22.28
CA SER A 146 6.04 -6.13 -22.75
C SER A 146 5.60 -7.04 -21.59
N SER A 147 6.33 -7.04 -20.47
CA SER A 147 5.97 -7.79 -19.27
C SER A 147 4.70 -7.24 -18.62
N GLY A 148 4.56 -5.91 -18.61
CA GLY A 148 3.38 -5.20 -18.13
C GLY A 148 2.14 -5.51 -18.96
N ARG A 149 2.26 -5.52 -20.29
CA ARG A 149 1.18 -5.96 -21.18
C ARG A 149 0.75 -7.40 -20.88
N GLN A 150 1.71 -8.33 -20.79
CA GLN A 150 1.42 -9.73 -20.48
C GLN A 150 0.76 -9.87 -19.11
N MET A 151 1.20 -9.10 -18.13
CA MET A 151 0.64 -9.14 -16.79
C MET A 151 -0.78 -8.57 -16.77
N LEU A 152 -1.03 -7.46 -17.46
CA LEU A 152 -2.35 -6.88 -17.66
C LEU A 152 -3.30 -7.88 -18.33
N GLU A 153 -2.86 -8.50 -19.43
CA GLU A 153 -3.62 -9.55 -20.14
C GLU A 153 -3.94 -10.76 -19.26
N ARG A 154 -3.09 -11.03 -18.27
CA ARG A 154 -3.31 -12.10 -17.29
C ARG A 154 -4.28 -11.69 -16.19
N VAL A 155 -4.09 -10.52 -15.57
CA VAL A 155 -4.78 -10.15 -14.30
C VAL A 155 -6.06 -9.36 -14.49
N LEU A 156 -6.21 -8.66 -15.62
CA LEU A 156 -7.38 -7.82 -15.88
C LEU A 156 -8.36 -8.51 -16.81
N ALA A 157 -9.61 -8.08 -16.70
CA ALA A 157 -10.68 -8.38 -17.62
C ALA A 157 -11.49 -7.10 -17.85
N GLY A 158 -12.53 -7.17 -18.69
CA GLY A 158 -13.36 -6.02 -18.99
C GLY A 158 -12.71 -5.00 -19.93
N ASP A 159 -13.17 -3.75 -19.84
CA ASP A 159 -12.83 -2.69 -20.79
C ASP A 159 -11.63 -1.84 -20.32
N ALA A 160 -10.45 -2.46 -20.28
CA ALA A 160 -9.21 -1.80 -19.92
C ALA A 160 -8.83 -0.70 -20.92
N GLU A 161 -9.11 -0.90 -22.22
CA GLU A 161 -8.89 0.12 -23.25
C GLU A 161 -9.59 1.44 -22.91
N SER A 162 -10.89 1.40 -22.61
CA SER A 162 -11.64 2.61 -22.21
C SER A 162 -11.11 3.21 -20.91
N TYR A 163 -10.65 2.39 -19.97
CA TYR A 163 -10.04 2.88 -18.73
C TYR A 163 -8.78 3.71 -19.00
N PHE A 164 -7.83 3.20 -19.78
CA PHE A 164 -6.60 3.93 -20.11
C PHE A 164 -6.87 5.16 -20.97
N LYS A 165 -7.80 5.08 -21.94
CA LYS A 165 -8.18 6.21 -22.81
C LYS A 165 -8.68 7.44 -22.06
N ARG A 166 -9.25 7.28 -20.86
CA ARG A 166 -9.76 8.40 -20.04
C ARG A 166 -8.69 9.44 -19.69
N PHE A 167 -7.45 9.01 -19.57
CA PHE A 167 -6.34 9.89 -19.19
C PHE A 167 -5.19 9.88 -20.19
N SER A 168 -5.07 8.88 -21.07
CA SER A 168 -3.94 8.78 -22.00
C SER A 168 -3.88 9.90 -23.03
N ASP A 169 -5.02 10.47 -23.45
CA ASP A 169 -5.04 11.57 -24.42
C ASP A 169 -4.42 12.84 -23.83
N ALA A 170 -4.57 13.05 -22.52
CA ALA A 170 -4.00 14.19 -21.80
C ALA A 170 -2.61 13.88 -21.22
N ALA A 171 -2.38 12.66 -20.77
CA ALA A 171 -1.19 12.22 -20.06
C ALA A 171 -0.75 10.81 -20.53
N PRO A 172 -0.23 10.68 -21.76
CA PRO A 172 0.17 9.37 -22.31
C PRO A 172 1.26 8.69 -21.48
N ASP A 173 2.16 9.47 -20.89
CA ASP A 173 3.19 8.91 -20.02
C ASP A 173 2.63 8.32 -18.71
N LEU A 174 1.48 8.78 -18.21
CA LEU A 174 0.85 8.18 -17.03
C LEU A 174 0.36 6.76 -17.33
N ALA A 175 -0.26 6.57 -18.50
CA ALA A 175 -0.66 5.24 -18.96
C ALA A 175 0.55 4.33 -19.16
N GLN A 176 1.62 4.85 -19.76
CA GLN A 176 2.83 4.08 -19.96
C GLN A 176 3.52 3.71 -18.63
N LEU A 177 3.58 4.62 -17.66
CA LEU A 177 4.13 4.33 -16.33
C LEU A 177 3.29 3.29 -15.58
N SER A 178 1.96 3.33 -15.69
CA SER A 178 1.12 2.26 -15.13
C SER A 178 1.46 0.91 -15.78
N ILE A 179 1.51 0.81 -17.10
CA ILE A 179 1.84 -0.45 -17.77
C ILE A 179 3.25 -0.93 -17.41
N GLU A 180 4.24 -0.04 -17.45
CA GLU A 180 5.65 -0.40 -17.24
C GLU A 180 5.99 -0.68 -15.77
N PHE A 181 5.57 0.16 -14.84
CA PHE A 181 5.92 0.04 -13.43
C PHE A 181 4.87 -0.77 -12.65
N GLU A 182 3.59 -0.38 -12.73
CA GLU A 182 2.53 -1.05 -11.96
C GLU A 182 2.41 -2.52 -12.37
N PHE A 183 2.20 -2.77 -13.66
CA PHE A 183 2.02 -4.14 -14.18
C PHE A 183 3.35 -4.83 -14.48
N GLY A 184 4.32 -4.10 -15.05
CA GLY A 184 5.56 -4.66 -15.59
C GLY A 184 6.66 -4.89 -14.56
N ASP A 185 6.75 -4.07 -13.51
CA ASP A 185 7.77 -4.19 -12.46
C ASP A 185 7.17 -4.69 -11.14
N ALA A 186 6.05 -4.15 -10.66
CA ALA A 186 5.52 -4.45 -9.32
C ALA A 186 4.58 -5.66 -9.28
N LEU A 187 3.54 -5.69 -10.13
CA LEU A 187 2.58 -6.81 -10.13
C LEU A 187 3.20 -8.07 -10.76
N SER A 188 4.11 -7.93 -11.73
CA SER A 188 4.78 -9.05 -12.42
C SER A 188 5.66 -9.91 -11.52
N ARG A 189 6.10 -9.37 -10.37
CA ARG A 189 6.96 -10.07 -9.40
C ARG A 189 6.39 -11.42 -8.99
N ALA A 190 7.26 -12.40 -8.80
CA ALA A 190 6.90 -13.70 -8.27
C ALA A 190 6.70 -13.65 -6.73
N GLY A 191 6.53 -14.80 -6.10
CA GLY A 191 6.57 -14.92 -4.63
C GLY A 191 5.23 -14.80 -3.90
N LEU A 192 4.20 -14.20 -4.52
CA LEU A 192 2.81 -14.34 -4.06
C LEU A 192 1.99 -15.21 -4.99
N ASP A 193 1.15 -16.07 -4.41
CA ASP A 193 0.12 -16.78 -5.16
C ASP A 193 -0.76 -15.79 -5.95
N HIS A 194 -1.10 -16.18 -7.17
CA HIS A 194 -1.79 -15.29 -8.11
C HIS A 194 -3.16 -14.84 -7.60
N LYS A 195 -3.92 -15.76 -7.00
CA LYS A 195 -5.25 -15.50 -6.46
C LYS A 195 -5.16 -14.58 -5.24
N VAL A 196 -4.17 -14.83 -4.39
CA VAL A 196 -3.88 -14.01 -3.20
C VAL A 196 -3.48 -12.58 -3.59
N LYS A 197 -2.67 -12.42 -4.64
CA LYS A 197 -2.30 -11.10 -5.19
C LYS A 197 -3.55 -10.32 -5.63
N LEU A 198 -4.47 -10.94 -6.36
CA LEU A 198 -5.71 -10.31 -6.82
C LEU A 198 -6.61 -9.88 -5.64
N LEU A 199 -6.76 -10.75 -4.63
CA LEU A 199 -7.51 -10.42 -3.41
C LEU A 199 -6.85 -9.27 -2.62
N ALA A 200 -5.52 -9.26 -2.51
CA ALA A 200 -4.79 -8.20 -1.82
C ALA A 200 -4.97 -6.84 -2.52
N VAL A 201 -4.92 -6.79 -3.86
CA VAL A 201 -5.20 -5.57 -4.65
C VAL A 201 -6.63 -5.10 -4.43
N ILE A 202 -7.62 -5.99 -4.50
CA ILE A 202 -9.03 -5.66 -4.23
C ILE A 202 -9.18 -5.12 -2.81
N GLY A 203 -8.53 -5.73 -1.82
CA GLY A 203 -8.53 -5.28 -0.42
C GLY A 203 -7.98 -3.86 -0.28
N MET A 204 -6.82 -3.58 -0.87
CA MET A 204 -6.19 -2.25 -0.85
C MET A 204 -7.06 -1.18 -1.53
N LEU A 205 -7.59 -1.47 -2.72
CA LEU A 205 -8.45 -0.53 -3.46
C LEU A 205 -9.76 -0.26 -2.71
N SER A 206 -10.34 -1.28 -2.08
CA SER A 206 -11.58 -1.17 -1.33
C SER A 206 -11.38 -0.40 -0.02
N ALA A 207 -10.27 -0.63 0.68
CA ALA A 207 -9.89 0.10 1.89
C ALA A 207 -9.56 1.57 1.62
N SER A 208 -8.90 1.87 0.49
CA SER A 208 -8.50 3.23 0.14
C SER A 208 -9.68 4.12 -0.31
N GLY A 209 -10.80 3.53 -0.74
CA GLY A 209 -11.98 4.24 -1.23
C GLY A 209 -11.75 5.04 -2.53
N ASN A 210 -12.83 5.65 -3.05
CA ASN A 210 -12.86 6.57 -4.20
C ASN A 210 -12.15 6.09 -5.48
N ARG A 211 -12.06 4.78 -5.70
CA ARG A 211 -11.38 4.13 -6.83
C ARG A 211 -12.27 3.12 -7.55
N ALA A 212 -13.55 3.44 -7.73
CA ALA A 212 -14.57 2.51 -8.21
C ALA A 212 -14.25 1.88 -9.58
N ASP A 213 -13.68 2.67 -10.51
CA ASP A 213 -13.30 2.18 -11.84
C ASP A 213 -12.16 1.16 -11.79
N ALA A 214 -11.09 1.46 -11.04
CA ALA A 214 -9.98 0.53 -10.84
C ALA A 214 -10.47 -0.74 -10.10
N LEU A 215 -11.25 -0.56 -9.03
CA LEU A 215 -11.84 -1.67 -8.28
C LEU A 215 -12.69 -2.56 -9.19
N ARG A 216 -13.49 -1.99 -10.09
CA ARG A 216 -14.27 -2.75 -11.09
C ARG A 216 -13.37 -3.62 -11.97
N LEU A 217 -12.32 -3.06 -12.56
CA LEU A 217 -11.40 -3.81 -13.43
C LEU A 217 -10.72 -4.97 -12.70
N HIS A 218 -10.26 -4.74 -11.47
CA HIS A 218 -9.63 -5.79 -10.67
C HIS A 218 -10.63 -6.84 -10.18
N LEU A 219 -11.90 -6.49 -9.92
CA LEU A 219 -12.96 -7.45 -9.62
C LEU A 219 -13.31 -8.33 -10.83
N GLU A 220 -13.47 -7.72 -12.02
CA GLU A 220 -13.68 -8.45 -13.27
C GLU A 220 -12.50 -9.40 -13.55
N GLY A 221 -11.29 -8.89 -13.41
CA GLY A 221 -10.05 -9.66 -13.55
C GLY A 221 -9.93 -10.81 -12.55
N ALA A 222 -10.26 -10.57 -11.28
CA ALA A 222 -10.24 -11.59 -10.24
C ALA A 222 -11.21 -12.74 -10.53
N LEU A 223 -12.44 -12.44 -10.93
CA LEU A 223 -13.43 -13.44 -11.31
C LEU A 223 -12.98 -14.23 -12.55
N ALA A 224 -12.40 -13.56 -13.54
CA ALA A 224 -11.84 -14.21 -14.73
C ALA A 224 -10.67 -15.16 -14.39
N ASN A 225 -9.97 -14.91 -13.29
CA ASN A 225 -8.83 -15.68 -12.80
C ASN A 225 -9.18 -16.66 -11.65
N GLY A 226 -10.47 -16.97 -11.46
CA GLY A 226 -10.90 -18.03 -10.54
C GLY A 226 -10.98 -17.64 -9.07
N VAL A 227 -10.95 -16.33 -8.75
CA VAL A 227 -11.50 -15.84 -7.47
C VAL A 227 -13.02 -15.96 -7.53
N THR A 228 -13.66 -16.54 -6.52
CA THR A 228 -15.11 -16.72 -6.52
C THR A 228 -15.83 -15.49 -5.96
N GLN A 229 -17.13 -15.38 -6.26
CA GLN A 229 -17.96 -14.33 -5.66
C GLN A 229 -17.97 -14.46 -4.13
N GLU A 230 -18.02 -15.69 -3.61
CA GLU A 230 -17.98 -15.96 -2.17
C GLU A 230 -16.70 -15.43 -1.53
N GLU A 231 -15.54 -15.64 -2.14
CA GLU A 231 -14.26 -15.13 -1.62
C GLU A 231 -14.19 -13.60 -1.59
N ILE A 232 -14.72 -12.94 -2.63
CA ILE A 232 -14.84 -11.47 -2.67
C ILE A 232 -15.80 -10.99 -1.57
N ILE A 233 -16.92 -11.67 -1.38
CA ILE A 233 -17.89 -11.35 -0.32
C ILE A 233 -17.23 -11.51 1.06
N GLU A 234 -16.49 -12.59 1.28
CA GLU A 234 -15.77 -12.83 2.53
C GLU A 234 -14.71 -11.76 2.81
N LEU A 235 -13.98 -11.32 1.77
CA LEU A 235 -13.04 -10.20 1.86
C LEU A 235 -13.77 -8.91 2.27
N PHE A 236 -14.94 -8.61 1.70
CA PHE A 236 -15.69 -7.39 2.02
C PHE A 236 -16.39 -7.42 3.38
N ILE A 237 -16.82 -8.60 3.84
CA ILE A 237 -17.27 -8.77 5.23
C ILE A 237 -16.09 -8.49 6.17
N GLN A 238 -14.89 -8.99 5.86
CA GLN A 238 -13.68 -8.70 6.63
C GLN A 238 -13.28 -7.21 6.58
N LEU A 239 -13.43 -6.56 5.43
CA LEU A 239 -13.21 -5.12 5.26
C LEU A 239 -14.07 -4.28 6.23
N SER A 240 -15.28 -4.75 6.57
CA SER A 240 -16.14 -4.04 7.53
C SER A 240 -15.55 -3.94 8.94
N VAL A 241 -14.70 -4.89 9.33
CA VAL A 241 -14.02 -4.94 10.63
C VAL A 241 -12.85 -3.96 10.66
N TYR A 242 -12.05 -3.93 9.59
CA TYR A 242 -10.77 -3.21 9.58
C TYR A 242 -10.87 -1.80 9.01
N CYS A 243 -11.83 -1.56 8.12
CA CYS A 243 -12.03 -0.27 7.44
C CYS A 243 -13.45 0.28 7.61
N GLY A 244 -14.29 -0.40 8.39
CA GLY A 244 -15.66 0.02 8.70
C GLY A 244 -16.69 -0.39 7.65
N PHE A 245 -17.95 -0.49 8.10
CA PHE A 245 -19.09 -0.86 7.26
C PHE A 245 -19.27 0.02 6.01
N PRO A 246 -19.11 1.36 6.05
CA PRO A 246 -19.26 2.18 4.84
C PRO A 246 -18.31 1.79 3.71
N ALA A 247 -17.05 1.48 4.02
CA ALA A 247 -16.08 1.02 3.02
C ALA A 247 -16.52 -0.33 2.40
N ALA A 248 -16.96 -1.27 3.25
CA ALA A 248 -17.48 -2.56 2.81
C ALA A 248 -18.72 -2.44 1.91
N VAL A 249 -19.67 -1.58 2.28
CA VAL A 249 -20.90 -1.34 1.49
C VAL A 249 -20.59 -0.71 0.14
N ASN A 250 -19.68 0.28 0.10
CA ASN A 250 -19.26 0.91 -1.15
C ASN A 250 -18.56 -0.10 -2.08
N ALA A 251 -17.66 -0.93 -1.55
CA ALA A 251 -16.99 -1.97 -2.32
C ALA A 251 -17.99 -3.02 -2.84
N MET A 252 -18.94 -3.42 -2.00
CA MET A 252 -20.01 -4.36 -2.36
C MET A 252 -20.91 -3.81 -3.47
N ALA A 253 -21.21 -2.50 -3.48
CA ALA A 253 -22.00 -1.89 -4.55
C ALA A 253 -21.29 -2.02 -5.92
N VAL A 254 -19.96 -1.87 -5.95
CA VAL A 254 -19.17 -2.10 -7.17
C VAL A 254 -19.20 -3.58 -7.55
N ALA A 255 -18.94 -4.50 -6.61
CA ALA A 255 -18.95 -5.94 -6.90
C ALA A 255 -20.32 -6.46 -7.33
N GLN A 256 -21.41 -5.97 -6.76
CA GLN A 256 -22.76 -6.38 -7.17
C GLN A 256 -23.01 -6.11 -8.65
N SER A 257 -22.57 -4.96 -9.17
CA SER A 257 -22.69 -4.67 -10.59
C SER A 257 -21.82 -5.61 -11.44
N VAL A 258 -20.60 -5.94 -10.98
CA VAL A 258 -19.72 -6.89 -11.68
C VAL A 258 -20.30 -8.32 -11.65
N PHE A 259 -20.90 -8.75 -10.54
CA PHE A 259 -21.53 -10.07 -10.41
C PHE A 259 -22.74 -10.22 -11.33
N ALA A 260 -23.51 -9.15 -11.51
CA ALA A 260 -24.65 -9.13 -12.43
C ALA A 260 -24.22 -9.16 -13.90
N ASP A 261 -23.18 -8.40 -14.25
CA ASP A 261 -22.67 -8.31 -15.62
C ASP A 261 -21.82 -9.53 -16.02
N GLY A 262 -21.24 -10.23 -15.03
CA GLY A 262 -20.23 -11.26 -15.22
C GLY A 262 -18.87 -10.69 -15.62
N ALA A 263 -17.82 -11.50 -15.50
CA ALA A 263 -16.50 -11.12 -15.99
C ALA A 263 -16.52 -11.04 -17.51
N ARG A 264 -16.33 -9.84 -18.06
CA ARG A 264 -16.27 -9.60 -19.50
C ARG A 264 -14.87 -9.92 -20.02
N PRO A 265 -14.71 -10.48 -21.24
CA PRO A 265 -13.40 -10.67 -21.83
C PRO A 265 -12.61 -9.36 -21.88
N LEU A 266 -11.30 -9.44 -21.64
CA LEU A 266 -10.43 -8.27 -21.71
C LEU A 266 -10.49 -7.62 -23.09
N ARG A 267 -10.70 -6.31 -23.11
CA ARG A 267 -10.46 -5.42 -24.25
C ARG A 267 -9.29 -4.52 -23.89
N PHE A 268 -8.19 -4.72 -24.59
CA PHE A 268 -6.98 -3.95 -24.41
C PHE A 268 -6.27 -3.79 -25.76
N ASP A 269 -6.48 -2.64 -26.39
CA ASP A 269 -5.77 -2.21 -27.59
C ASP A 269 -5.13 -0.83 -27.33
N TYR A 270 -4.26 -0.80 -26.31
CA TYR A 270 -3.47 0.37 -25.97
C TYR A 270 -2.02 0.18 -26.44
N PRO A 271 -1.40 1.18 -27.10
CA PRO A 271 -0.03 1.06 -27.57
C PRO A 271 0.95 0.95 -26.40
N VAL A 272 1.75 -0.12 -26.42
CA VAL A 272 2.80 -0.37 -25.41
C VAL A 272 4.16 -0.17 -26.07
N ARG A 273 5.10 0.48 -25.37
CA ARG A 273 6.49 0.56 -25.84
C ARG A 273 7.12 -0.83 -25.87
N ASP A 274 7.59 -1.25 -27.03
CA ASP A 274 8.29 -2.54 -27.21
C ASP A 274 9.61 -2.59 -26.43
N LYS A 275 10.29 -1.45 -26.31
CA LYS A 275 11.50 -1.29 -25.50
C LYS A 275 11.41 -0.03 -24.66
N SER A 276 11.39 -0.22 -23.35
CA SER A 276 11.52 0.86 -22.37
C SER A 276 12.99 1.27 -22.23
N GLU A 277 13.22 2.41 -21.56
CA GLU A 277 14.55 2.83 -21.16
C GLU A 277 15.18 1.84 -20.17
N SER A 278 16.51 1.69 -20.21
CA SER A 278 17.22 0.74 -19.37
C SER A 278 17.16 1.13 -17.89
N ARG A 279 17.25 0.13 -17.00
CA ARG A 279 17.36 0.37 -15.56
C ARG A 279 18.57 1.24 -15.22
N THR A 280 19.69 1.03 -15.90
CA THR A 280 20.93 1.80 -15.67
C THR A 280 20.71 3.29 -15.92
N ASP A 281 20.09 3.65 -17.05
CA ASP A 281 19.86 5.05 -17.40
C ASP A 281 18.88 5.72 -16.42
N ARG A 282 17.80 5.00 -16.05
CA ARG A 282 16.83 5.47 -15.05
C ARG A 282 17.48 5.66 -13.68
N LEU A 283 18.31 4.71 -13.25
CA LEU A 283 19.02 4.74 -11.97
C LEU A 283 20.02 5.90 -11.94
N GLU A 284 20.85 6.08 -12.97
CA GLU A 284 21.83 7.16 -13.04
C GLU A 284 21.15 8.53 -12.97
N ARG A 285 20.09 8.73 -13.76
CA ARG A 285 19.30 9.97 -13.73
C ARG A 285 18.63 10.18 -12.38
N GLY A 286 18.05 9.13 -11.81
CA GLY A 286 17.41 9.16 -10.49
C GLY A 286 18.38 9.51 -9.37
N SER A 287 19.54 8.86 -9.31
CA SER A 287 20.60 9.13 -8.33
C SER A 287 21.12 10.55 -8.44
N THR A 288 21.33 11.04 -9.67
CA THR A 288 21.75 12.44 -9.90
C THR A 288 20.72 13.42 -9.33
N LEU A 289 19.43 13.14 -9.52
CA LEU A 289 18.36 14.00 -9.02
C LEU A 289 18.21 13.92 -7.51
N LEU A 290 18.25 12.71 -6.95
CA LEU A 290 18.19 12.47 -5.50
C LEU A 290 19.30 13.21 -4.76
N ALA A 291 20.54 13.11 -5.28
CA ALA A 291 21.69 13.82 -4.72
C ALA A 291 21.50 15.35 -4.76
N LYS A 292 20.82 15.87 -5.79
CA LYS A 292 20.55 17.29 -5.95
C LYS A 292 19.46 17.81 -5.01
N SER A 293 18.38 17.07 -4.78
CA SER A 293 17.27 17.55 -3.93
C SER A 293 17.36 17.08 -2.47
N SER A 294 17.55 15.80 -2.24
CA SER A 294 17.50 15.19 -0.89
C SER A 294 18.89 14.92 -0.29
N ALA A 295 19.96 15.05 -1.07
CA ALA A 295 21.36 14.86 -0.64
C ALA A 295 21.54 13.60 0.24
N ALA A 296 22.33 13.70 1.32
CA ALA A 296 22.64 12.58 2.21
C ALA A 296 21.41 11.92 2.85
N SER A 297 20.30 12.65 3.04
CA SER A 297 19.06 12.05 3.57
C SER A 297 18.38 11.12 2.57
N GLY A 298 18.49 11.42 1.27
CA GLY A 298 17.98 10.55 0.21
C GLY A 298 18.72 9.21 0.16
N ASP A 299 20.05 9.28 0.15
CA ASP A 299 20.91 8.09 0.14
C ASP A 299 20.70 7.21 1.38
N ALA A 300 20.52 7.84 2.55
CA ALA A 300 20.26 7.13 3.80
C ALA A 300 18.93 6.34 3.74
N VAL A 301 17.88 6.92 3.15
CA VAL A 301 16.60 6.21 2.95
C VAL A 301 16.78 5.00 2.04
N VAL A 302 17.47 5.15 0.91
CA VAL A 302 17.70 4.03 -0.04
C VAL A 302 18.45 2.88 0.64
N ARG A 303 19.54 3.18 1.35
CA ARG A 303 20.33 2.16 2.07
C ARG A 303 19.59 1.53 3.23
N SER A 304 18.60 2.25 3.79
CA SER A 304 17.84 1.73 4.92
C SER A 304 17.09 0.45 4.59
N PHE A 305 16.85 0.12 3.31
CA PHE A 305 16.10 -1.07 2.89
C PHE A 305 16.96 -2.32 2.61
N GLU A 306 18.30 -2.22 2.63
CA GLU A 306 19.22 -3.29 2.17
C GLU A 306 19.03 -4.66 2.85
N ASP A 307 18.62 -4.67 4.11
CA ASP A 307 18.45 -5.87 4.94
C ASP A 307 17.08 -6.55 4.79
N ILE A 308 16.12 -5.93 4.11
CA ILE A 308 14.76 -6.47 3.92
C ILE A 308 14.37 -6.49 2.43
N ALA A 309 14.49 -5.35 1.75
CA ALA A 309 14.01 -5.17 0.38
C ALA A 309 14.96 -4.24 -0.40
N PRO A 310 16.19 -4.69 -0.74
CA PRO A 310 17.16 -3.87 -1.46
C PRO A 310 16.62 -3.35 -2.81
N ASP A 311 15.80 -4.13 -3.51
CA ASP A 311 15.17 -3.70 -4.76
C ASP A 311 14.17 -2.55 -4.56
N LEU A 312 13.57 -2.38 -3.37
CA LEU A 312 12.68 -1.25 -3.10
C LEU A 312 13.44 0.07 -3.14
N GLY A 313 14.61 0.14 -2.47
CA GLY A 313 15.47 1.31 -2.49
C GLY A 313 15.83 1.71 -3.92
N ARG A 314 16.16 0.70 -4.75
CA ARG A 314 16.43 0.89 -6.18
C ARG A 314 15.21 1.38 -6.95
N MET A 315 14.02 0.79 -6.74
CA MET A 315 12.78 1.20 -7.38
C MET A 315 12.39 2.64 -7.05
N ILE A 316 12.62 3.11 -5.81
CA ILE A 316 12.41 4.53 -5.44
C ILE A 316 13.28 5.43 -6.32
N VAL A 317 14.57 5.09 -6.48
CA VAL A 317 15.49 5.91 -7.29
C VAL A 317 15.12 5.84 -8.77
N GLU A 318 14.90 4.65 -9.32
CA GLU A 318 14.59 4.45 -10.73
C GLU A 318 13.24 5.09 -11.10
N HIS A 319 12.17 4.80 -10.36
CA HIS A 319 10.83 5.25 -10.70
C HIS A 319 10.55 6.67 -10.19
N SER A 320 10.64 6.91 -8.87
CA SER A 320 10.24 8.20 -8.30
C SER A 320 11.17 9.32 -8.77
N TYR A 321 12.48 9.14 -8.64
CA TYR A 321 13.44 10.17 -9.04
C TYR A 321 13.78 10.12 -10.53
N GLY A 322 14.02 8.92 -11.07
CA GLY A 322 14.44 8.72 -12.45
C GLY A 322 13.33 8.94 -13.47
N GLU A 323 12.06 8.67 -13.16
CA GLU A 323 10.97 8.75 -14.16
C GLU A 323 9.90 9.79 -13.85
N VAL A 324 9.59 10.05 -12.58
CA VAL A 324 8.52 10.99 -12.18
C VAL A 324 9.06 12.38 -11.90
N PHE A 325 10.04 12.51 -10.99
CA PHE A 325 10.57 13.81 -10.56
C PHE A 325 11.52 14.44 -11.58
N SER A 326 12.21 13.63 -12.39
CA SER A 326 13.14 14.10 -13.43
C SER A 326 12.44 14.79 -14.61
N ARG A 327 11.10 14.65 -14.72
CA ARG A 327 10.31 15.20 -15.82
C ARG A 327 10.38 16.72 -15.84
N GLY A 328 10.31 17.31 -17.03
CA GLY A 328 10.12 18.75 -17.21
C GLY A 328 8.72 19.23 -16.82
N GLY A 329 8.46 20.52 -17.01
CA GLY A 329 7.13 21.14 -16.86
C GLY A 329 6.91 21.89 -15.54
N ILE A 330 7.47 21.40 -14.43
CA ILE A 330 7.54 22.12 -13.15
C ILE A 330 8.95 21.99 -12.56
N ASP A 331 9.43 23.05 -11.91
CA ASP A 331 10.76 23.07 -11.29
C ASP A 331 10.82 22.21 -10.01
N LEU A 332 12.04 21.96 -9.53
CA LEU A 332 12.27 21.10 -8.36
C LEU A 332 11.63 21.66 -7.09
N LYS A 333 11.67 22.97 -6.89
CA LYS A 333 11.05 23.62 -5.74
C LYS A 333 9.55 23.35 -5.70
N THR A 334 8.88 23.54 -6.83
CA THR A 334 7.45 23.29 -6.99
C THR A 334 7.12 21.81 -6.80
N ARG A 335 7.98 20.89 -7.27
CA ARG A 335 7.81 19.44 -7.06
C ARG A 335 7.87 19.06 -5.59
N GLU A 336 8.88 19.54 -4.86
CA GLU A 336 9.05 19.22 -3.44
C GLU A 336 7.92 19.84 -2.59
N LEU A 337 7.49 21.07 -2.89
CA LEU A 337 6.31 21.67 -2.25
C LEU A 337 5.03 20.88 -2.55
N SER A 338 4.85 20.42 -3.79
CA SER A 338 3.72 19.55 -4.16
C SER A 338 3.76 18.20 -3.45
N ALA A 339 4.95 17.62 -3.25
CA ALA A 339 5.12 16.39 -2.49
C ALA A 339 4.77 16.59 -1.01
N CYS A 340 5.24 17.68 -0.40
CA CYS A 340 4.84 18.08 0.96
C CYS A 340 3.33 18.21 1.08
N ALA A 341 2.70 18.90 0.11
CA ALA A 341 1.25 19.09 0.09
C ALA A 341 0.51 17.75 -0.01
N ALA A 342 0.92 16.85 -0.90
CA ALA A 342 0.29 15.54 -1.09
C ALA A 342 0.41 14.66 0.16
N LEU A 343 1.59 14.59 0.78
CA LEU A 343 1.83 13.78 1.98
C LEU A 343 1.05 14.32 3.19
N ALA A 344 1.02 15.65 3.37
CA ALA A 344 0.23 16.29 4.40
C ALA A 344 -1.28 16.10 4.18
N ALA A 345 -1.74 16.12 2.93
CA ALA A 345 -3.14 15.90 2.60
C ALA A 345 -3.61 14.46 2.86
N ILE A 346 -2.73 13.46 2.66
CA ILE A 346 -3.01 12.08 3.06
C ILE A 346 -3.09 11.97 4.59
N GLY A 347 -2.19 12.65 5.32
CA GLY A 347 -2.34 12.91 6.75
C GLY A 347 -2.38 11.65 7.64
N THR A 348 -1.77 10.56 7.20
CA THR A 348 -1.66 9.33 7.99
C THR A 348 -0.29 9.21 8.65
N ALA A 349 -0.19 8.42 9.72
CA ALA A 349 1.07 8.17 10.43
C ALA A 349 2.18 7.66 9.49
N THR A 350 1.82 6.90 8.45
CA THR A 350 2.78 6.42 7.44
C THR A 350 3.43 7.54 6.61
N MET A 351 2.84 8.73 6.55
CA MET A 351 3.33 9.84 5.71
C MET A 351 4.33 10.74 6.43
N GLU A 352 4.46 10.64 7.75
CA GLU A 352 5.28 11.57 8.54
C GLU A 352 6.76 11.54 8.15
N THR A 353 7.34 10.34 7.99
CA THR A 353 8.76 10.19 7.63
C THR A 353 9.03 10.71 6.21
N PRO A 354 8.27 10.31 5.18
CA PRO A 354 8.37 10.91 3.85
C PRO A 354 8.18 12.44 3.86
N LEU A 355 7.23 12.96 4.65
CA LEU A 355 6.99 14.40 4.73
C LEU A 355 8.23 15.15 5.26
N ARG A 356 8.91 14.62 6.28
CA ARG A 356 10.20 15.18 6.75
C ARG A 356 11.26 15.20 5.66
N VAL A 357 11.38 14.12 4.90
CA VAL A 357 12.35 14.04 3.79
C VAL A 357 12.05 15.12 2.75
N HIS A 358 10.79 15.27 2.35
CA HIS A 358 10.40 16.24 1.34
C HIS A 358 10.43 17.70 1.84
N ILE A 359 10.21 17.96 3.13
CA ILE A 359 10.42 19.30 3.72
C ILE A 359 11.89 19.68 3.65
N ASN A 360 12.80 18.78 4.04
CA ASN A 360 14.23 19.02 3.94
C ASN A 360 14.67 19.16 2.46
N ALA A 361 14.13 18.35 1.56
CA ALA A 361 14.40 18.46 0.13
C ALA A 361 13.90 19.80 -0.44
N ALA A 362 12.72 20.27 -0.05
CA ALA A 362 12.18 21.57 -0.44
C ALA A 362 13.12 22.71 -0.04
N LEU A 363 13.61 22.71 1.21
CA LEU A 363 14.61 23.68 1.69
C LEU A 363 15.89 23.63 0.86
N ASN A 364 16.41 22.42 0.60
CA ASN A 364 17.64 22.21 -0.17
C ASN A 364 17.54 22.74 -1.62
N VAL A 365 16.37 22.63 -2.25
CA VAL A 365 16.14 23.14 -3.61
C VAL A 365 15.68 24.61 -3.62
N GLY A 366 15.75 25.30 -2.48
CA GLY A 366 15.58 26.74 -2.35
C GLY A 366 14.16 27.21 -2.00
N ALA A 367 13.31 26.34 -1.44
CA ALA A 367 12.07 26.79 -0.82
C ALA A 367 12.33 27.53 0.50
N GLY A 368 11.63 28.64 0.71
CA GLY A 368 11.59 29.31 2.01
C GLY A 368 10.75 28.52 3.02
N GLN A 369 11.04 28.67 4.32
CA GLN A 369 10.19 28.11 5.38
C GLN A 369 8.76 28.64 5.29
N ASP A 370 8.58 29.90 4.87
CA ASP A 370 7.29 30.55 4.60
C ASP A 370 6.55 29.88 3.42
N GLU A 371 7.25 29.56 2.32
CA GLU A 371 6.64 28.84 1.19
C GLU A 371 6.13 27.46 1.61
N ILE A 372 6.87 26.75 2.47
CA ILE A 372 6.45 25.45 3.01
C ILE A 372 5.24 25.62 3.93
N VAL A 373 5.28 26.59 4.85
CA VAL A 373 4.17 26.86 5.78
C VAL A 373 2.89 27.24 5.03
N GLU A 374 2.97 28.16 4.05
CA GLU A 374 1.80 28.57 3.24
C GLU A 374 1.27 27.40 2.40
N THR A 375 2.15 26.56 1.85
CA THR A 375 1.75 25.35 1.13
C THR A 375 0.93 24.41 2.03
N LEU A 376 1.36 24.20 3.28
CA LEU A 376 0.66 23.35 4.24
C LEU A 376 -0.63 24.00 4.75
N LEU A 377 -0.61 25.31 5.06
CA LEU A 377 -1.79 26.05 5.52
C LEU A 377 -2.89 26.09 4.46
N ASN A 378 -2.53 26.18 3.17
CA ASN A 378 -3.48 26.17 2.06
C ASN A 378 -4.28 24.85 1.96
N LEU A 379 -3.85 23.78 2.63
CA LEU A 379 -4.60 22.53 2.69
C LEU A 379 -5.78 22.57 3.68
N ALA A 380 -5.80 23.52 4.62
CA ALA A 380 -6.79 23.56 5.71
C ALA A 380 -8.25 23.52 5.22
N PRO A 381 -8.64 24.19 4.11
CA PRO A 381 -10.01 24.11 3.58
C PRO A 381 -10.39 22.73 3.02
N TYR A 382 -9.41 21.90 2.65
CA TYR A 382 -9.63 20.64 1.92
C TYR A 382 -9.51 19.41 2.81
N VAL A 383 -8.55 19.41 3.74
CA VAL A 383 -8.24 18.26 4.60
C VAL A 383 -8.48 18.52 6.09
N GLY A 384 -8.89 19.75 6.43
CA GLY A 384 -9.16 20.18 7.79
C GLY A 384 -7.91 20.52 8.60
N TYR A 385 -8.13 21.24 9.70
CA TYR A 385 -7.05 21.74 10.56
C TYR A 385 -6.19 20.65 11.23
N PRO A 386 -6.71 19.50 11.70
CA PRO A 386 -5.87 18.53 12.40
C PRO A 386 -4.70 17.98 11.57
N ALA A 387 -4.94 17.61 10.30
CA ALA A 387 -3.89 17.13 9.40
C ALA A 387 -2.85 18.24 9.11
N VAL A 388 -3.31 19.47 8.90
CA VAL A 388 -2.43 20.64 8.71
C VAL A 388 -1.60 20.92 9.95
N GLN A 389 -2.19 20.88 11.15
CA GLN A 389 -1.48 21.12 12.40
C GLN A 389 -0.38 20.08 12.64
N GLN A 390 -0.64 18.81 12.35
CA GLN A 390 0.37 17.75 12.41
C GLN A 390 1.51 18.03 11.42
N ALA A 391 1.19 18.37 10.16
CA ALA A 391 2.19 18.68 9.15
C ALA A 391 3.04 19.92 9.50
N ILE A 392 2.41 20.97 10.05
CA ILE A 392 3.10 22.17 10.54
C ILE A 392 4.01 21.83 11.72
N GLY A 393 3.59 20.95 12.64
CA GLY A 393 4.44 20.47 13.73
C GLY A 393 5.69 19.77 13.20
N ILE A 394 5.53 18.89 12.21
CA ILE A 394 6.65 18.21 11.53
C ILE A 394 7.59 19.23 10.87
N ALA A 395 7.05 20.22 10.16
CA ALA A 395 7.86 21.26 9.53
C ALA A 395 8.65 22.09 10.55
N ALA A 396 8.01 22.50 11.65
CA ALA A 396 8.66 23.26 12.71
C ALA A 396 9.84 22.48 13.34
N GLU A 397 9.70 21.17 13.51
CA GLU A 397 10.80 20.32 13.99
C GLU A 397 11.98 20.28 13.01
N GLU A 398 11.73 20.15 11.71
CA GLU A 398 12.80 20.14 10.70
C GLU A 398 13.46 21.53 10.53
N PHE A 399 12.69 22.62 10.63
CA PHE A 399 13.25 23.98 10.64
C PHE A 399 14.20 24.19 11.82
N ALA A 400 13.82 23.74 13.02
CA ALA A 400 14.67 23.84 14.19
C ALA A 400 15.95 22.99 14.09
N ARG A 401 15.94 21.89 13.31
CA ARG A 401 17.12 21.05 13.08
C ARG A 401 18.09 21.68 12.07
N SER A 402 17.57 22.29 11.00
CA SER A 402 18.40 22.94 9.98
C SER A 402 19.13 24.17 10.52
N GLU A 403 18.50 24.94 11.42
CA GLU A 403 19.15 26.08 12.10
C GLU A 403 20.30 25.66 13.03
N ARG A 404 20.31 24.42 13.53
CA ARG A 404 21.33 23.90 14.46
C ARG A 404 22.52 23.24 13.78
N SER A 405 22.43 23.00 12.47
CA SER A 405 23.51 22.40 11.67
C SER A 405 24.07 23.46 10.72
N PRO A 406 25.03 24.31 11.15
CA PRO A 406 25.65 25.24 10.21
C PRO A 406 26.39 24.44 9.14
N GLN A 407 26.15 24.83 7.87
CA GLN A 407 26.75 24.26 6.65
C GLN A 407 28.27 24.22 6.67
#